data_AF-A0A2R6DTR9-F1
#
_entry.id   AF-A0A2R6DTR9-F1
#
_cell.length_a   1.000
_cell.length_b   1.000
_cell.length_c   1.000
_cell.angle_alpha   90.00
_cell.angle_beta   90.00
_cell.angle_gamma   90.00
#
_symmetry.space_group_name_H-M   'P 1'
#
loop_
_entity.id
_entity.type
_entity.pdbx_description
1 polymer ?
#
loop_
_entity_poly.entity_id
_entity_poly.type
_entity_poly.pdbx_seq_one_letter_code
_entity_poly.pdbx_strand_id
1 'polypeptide(L)'
;MVPVAAGRRASIDDITDRFGGPFEVGATHNPIEFLKQGEGAIVHLTMYGLPIRDVEGEIREAFDSGTPLLAVVGGGKVPFDVYDEADWNVAVTNQPHSEIASLAVFLDRLFEGEELDREWEDAGSVVVPKAVGKEVRDVE
;
A
#
# COMPACT_ATOMS: atom_id res chain seq x y z
N MET A 1 5.63 -25.26 1.19
CA MET A 1 4.32 -24.99 0.57
C MET A 1 4.30 -23.51 0.21
N VAL A 2 4.07 -23.16 -1.06
CA VAL A 2 4.01 -21.75 -1.49
C VAL A 2 2.70 -21.15 -0.96
N PRO A 3 2.70 -19.98 -0.31
CA PRO A 3 1.46 -19.33 0.14
C PRO A 3 0.49 -19.12 -1.02
N VAL A 4 -0.82 -19.27 -0.77
CA VAL A 4 -1.88 -19.05 -1.77
C VAL A 4 -1.79 -17.63 -2.38
N ALA A 5 -1.31 -16.66 -1.60
CA ALA A 5 -1.08 -15.28 -2.03
C ALA A 5 0.05 -15.12 -3.07
N ALA A 6 0.93 -16.11 -3.25
CA ALA A 6 2.06 -15.99 -4.18
C ALA A 6 1.67 -16.03 -5.66
N GLY A 7 0.42 -16.38 -5.98
CA GLY A 7 -0.05 -16.53 -7.37
C GLY A 7 0.00 -15.24 -8.21
N ARG A 8 0.22 -14.07 -7.59
CA ARG A 8 0.35 -12.78 -8.29
C ARG A 8 1.77 -12.28 -8.43
N ARG A 9 2.75 -12.95 -7.80
CA ARG A 9 4.15 -12.53 -7.78
C ARG A 9 4.69 -12.28 -9.18
N ALA A 10 4.51 -13.23 -10.11
CA ALA A 10 5.00 -13.09 -11.48
C ALA A 10 4.42 -11.87 -12.21
N SER A 11 3.17 -11.48 -11.93
CA SER A 11 2.58 -10.27 -12.52
C SER A 11 3.10 -8.99 -11.90
N ILE A 12 3.46 -9.01 -10.62
CA ILE A 12 4.06 -7.86 -9.93
C ILE A 12 5.49 -7.70 -10.42
N ASP A 13 6.27 -8.78 -10.42
CA ASP A 13 7.65 -8.80 -10.92
C ASP A 13 7.71 -8.30 -12.38
N ASP A 14 6.82 -8.75 -13.28
CA ASP A 14 6.73 -8.24 -14.67
C ASP A 14 6.46 -6.73 -14.74
N ILE A 15 5.61 -6.20 -13.86
CA ILE A 15 5.32 -4.76 -13.84
C ILE A 15 6.51 -3.97 -13.32
N THR A 16 7.14 -4.41 -12.24
CA THR A 16 8.34 -3.77 -11.69
C THR A 16 9.49 -3.78 -12.70
N ASP A 17 9.73 -4.90 -13.38
CA ASP A 17 10.79 -5.02 -14.40
C ASP A 17 10.55 -4.09 -15.60
N ARG A 18 9.29 -3.88 -15.98
CA ARG A 18 8.94 -3.08 -17.18
C ARG A 18 8.79 -1.60 -16.89
N PHE A 19 8.21 -1.24 -15.76
CA PHE A 19 7.86 0.15 -15.43
C PHE A 19 8.72 0.75 -14.32
N GLY A 20 9.71 -0.01 -13.84
CA GLY A 20 10.69 0.45 -12.87
C GLY A 20 10.31 0.12 -11.43
N GLY A 21 11.27 0.33 -10.56
CA GLY A 21 11.20 0.02 -9.14
C GLY A 21 12.01 1.00 -8.29
N PRO A 22 12.44 0.60 -7.08
CA PRO A 22 12.31 -0.75 -6.50
C PRO A 22 10.91 -1.05 -5.93
N PHE A 23 10.41 -2.27 -6.17
CA PHE A 23 9.21 -2.79 -5.50
C PHE A 23 9.33 -4.31 -5.28
N GLU A 24 9.31 -4.74 -4.01
CA GLU A 24 9.46 -6.15 -3.63
C GLU A 24 8.12 -6.76 -3.19
N VAL A 25 7.94 -8.05 -3.49
CA VAL A 25 6.78 -8.81 -3.05
C VAL A 25 7.18 -10.06 -2.27
N GLY A 26 6.65 -10.17 -1.05
CA GLY A 26 6.78 -11.32 -0.18
C GLY A 26 5.46 -12.02 0.07
N ALA A 27 5.52 -13.24 0.61
CA ALA A 27 4.34 -13.94 1.09
C ALA A 27 4.67 -14.69 2.37
N THR A 28 3.78 -14.59 3.37
CA THR A 28 3.92 -15.24 4.68
C THR A 28 2.71 -16.14 4.96
N HIS A 29 2.94 -17.22 5.69
CA HIS A 29 1.87 -18.06 6.25
C HIS A 29 1.41 -17.58 7.62
N ASN A 30 2.19 -16.71 8.27
CA ASN A 30 1.94 -16.23 9.64
C ASN A 30 1.88 -14.69 9.65
N PRO A 31 0.81 -14.08 9.09
CA PRO A 31 0.70 -12.62 9.00
C PRO A 31 0.69 -11.95 10.38
N ILE A 32 0.02 -12.53 11.38
CA ILE A 32 -0.01 -11.96 12.74
C ILE A 32 1.39 -11.92 13.37
N GLU A 33 2.18 -12.97 13.19
CA GLU A 33 3.56 -12.99 13.69
C GLU A 33 4.43 -11.96 12.96
N PHE A 34 4.20 -11.77 11.66
CA PHE A 34 4.88 -10.75 10.88
C PHE A 34 4.57 -9.33 11.40
N LEU A 35 3.31 -9.06 11.78
CA LEU A 35 2.94 -7.78 12.41
C LEU A 35 3.69 -7.59 13.73
N LYS A 36 3.68 -8.60 14.60
CA LYS A 36 4.31 -8.55 15.93
C LYS A 36 5.83 -8.37 15.92
N GLN A 37 6.49 -8.93 14.92
CA GLN A 37 7.94 -8.86 14.77
C GLN A 37 8.41 -7.66 13.94
N GLY A 38 7.48 -6.96 13.29
CA GLY A 38 7.78 -5.82 12.42
C GLY A 38 8.37 -4.65 13.20
N GLU A 39 9.25 -3.91 12.54
CA GLU A 39 9.69 -2.60 13.00
C GLU A 39 8.85 -1.52 12.30
N GLY A 40 8.48 -0.48 13.03
CA GLY A 40 7.64 0.59 12.51
C GLY A 40 6.22 0.56 13.04
N ALA A 41 5.41 1.51 12.59
CA ALA A 41 4.05 1.69 13.07
C ALA A 41 3.02 1.11 12.09
N ILE A 42 1.98 0.51 12.65
CA ILE A 42 0.99 -0.29 11.93
C ILE A 42 -0.28 0.53 11.73
N VAL A 43 -0.63 0.74 10.47
CA VAL A 43 -1.89 1.38 10.06
C VAL A 43 -2.82 0.32 9.48
N HIS A 44 -3.82 -0.08 10.23
CA HIS A 44 -4.84 -1.02 9.76
C HIS A 44 -6.00 -0.27 9.12
N LEU A 45 -6.18 -0.45 7.81
CA LEU A 45 -7.27 0.15 7.04
C LEU A 45 -8.53 -0.72 7.16
N THR A 46 -9.51 -0.21 7.91
CA THR A 46 -10.77 -0.89 8.21
C THR A 46 -11.92 0.11 8.28
N MET A 47 -13.09 -0.25 7.73
CA MET A 47 -14.29 0.61 7.82
C MET A 47 -14.77 0.86 9.26
N TYR A 48 -14.27 0.09 10.23
CA TYR A 48 -14.59 0.26 11.65
C TYR A 48 -13.65 1.21 12.40
N GLY A 49 -12.60 1.71 11.74
CA GLY A 49 -11.59 2.59 12.32
C GLY A 49 -12.03 4.04 12.50
N LEU A 50 -11.11 4.86 13.01
CA LEU A 50 -11.27 6.32 13.10
C LEU A 50 -11.27 6.95 11.71
N PRO A 51 -12.07 8.00 11.45
CA PRO A 51 -12.06 8.69 10.17
C PRO A 51 -10.66 9.19 9.81
N ILE A 52 -10.20 8.90 8.59
CA ILE A 52 -8.82 9.23 8.15
C ILE A 52 -8.44 10.69 8.40
N ARG A 53 -9.35 11.63 8.13
CA ARG A 53 -9.13 13.08 8.36
C ARG A 53 -8.81 13.45 9.81
N ASP A 54 -9.18 12.61 10.77
CA ASP A 54 -9.00 12.87 12.19
C ASP A 54 -7.61 12.38 12.66
N VAL A 55 -6.95 11.50 11.90
CA VAL A 55 -5.68 10.83 12.28
C VAL A 55 -4.56 10.95 11.24
N GLU A 56 -4.85 11.40 10.01
CA GLU A 56 -3.87 11.46 8.91
C GLU A 56 -2.66 12.34 9.23
N GLY A 57 -2.85 13.41 10.01
CA GLY A 57 -1.75 14.29 10.43
C GLY A 57 -0.74 13.60 11.35
N GLU A 58 -1.21 12.84 12.34
CA GLU A 58 -0.33 12.10 13.27
C GLU A 58 0.44 10.99 12.56
N ILE A 59 -0.24 10.27 11.66
CA ILE A 59 0.38 9.20 10.86
C ILE A 59 1.45 9.78 9.94
N ARG A 60 1.17 10.91 9.29
CA ARG A 60 2.14 11.59 8.41
C ARG A 60 3.33 12.12 9.20
N GLU A 61 3.12 12.75 10.35
CA GLU A 61 4.21 13.22 11.21
C GLU A 61 5.13 12.07 11.63
N ALA A 62 4.56 10.91 12.00
CA ALA A 62 5.34 9.72 12.31
C ALA A 62 6.18 9.27 11.09
N PHE A 63 5.57 9.20 9.91
CA PHE A 63 6.25 8.83 8.67
C PHE A 63 7.38 9.80 8.31
N ASP A 64 7.12 11.11 8.33
CA ASP A 64 8.08 12.17 7.99
C ASP A 64 9.25 12.22 8.99
N SER A 65 9.03 11.82 10.24
CA SER A 65 10.09 11.67 11.25
C SER A 65 11.01 10.47 11.01
N GLY A 66 10.73 9.66 9.99
CA GLY A 66 11.51 8.48 9.61
C GLY A 66 11.00 7.17 10.22
N THR A 67 9.79 7.15 10.80
CA THR A 67 9.19 5.91 11.30
C THR A 67 8.69 5.07 10.12
N PRO A 68 9.16 3.82 9.94
CA PRO A 68 8.62 2.95 8.91
C PRO A 68 7.12 2.70 9.14
N LEU A 69 6.32 2.66 8.07
CA LEU A 69 4.88 2.38 8.16
C LEU A 69 4.53 1.05 7.50
N LEU A 70 3.68 0.29 8.17
CA LEU A 70 3.06 -0.91 7.64
C LEU A 70 1.55 -0.71 7.49
N ALA A 71 1.11 -0.49 6.25
CA ALA A 71 -0.31 -0.43 5.92
C ALA A 71 -0.89 -1.85 5.78
N VAL A 72 -1.84 -2.20 6.65
CA VAL A 72 -2.53 -3.49 6.63
C VAL A 72 -3.90 -3.32 6.00
N VAL A 73 -4.13 -4.03 4.91
CA VAL A 73 -5.44 -4.12 4.26
C VAL A 73 -6.00 -5.53 4.36
N GLY A 74 -7.29 -5.61 4.64
CA GLY A 74 -7.98 -6.88 4.84
C GLY A 74 -8.84 -7.29 3.66
N GLY A 75 -9.01 -8.62 3.49
CA GLY A 75 -10.14 -9.20 2.76
C GLY A 75 -11.35 -9.41 3.66
N GLY A 76 -12.34 -10.20 3.22
CA GLY A 76 -13.69 -10.25 3.80
C GLY A 76 -13.83 -10.51 5.32
N LYS A 77 -12.84 -11.11 6.01
CA LYS A 77 -12.84 -11.19 7.48
C LYS A 77 -11.41 -11.11 8.03
N VAL A 78 -11.11 -10.00 8.70
CA VAL A 78 -9.82 -9.76 9.36
C VAL A 78 -9.88 -10.28 10.81
N PRO A 79 -8.86 -11.01 11.29
CA PRO A 79 -8.76 -11.42 12.70
C PRO A 79 -8.71 -10.22 13.65
N PHE A 80 -9.23 -10.38 14.87
CA PHE A 80 -9.21 -9.31 15.87
C PHE A 80 -7.78 -8.94 16.29
N ASP A 81 -6.85 -9.89 16.31
CA ASP A 81 -5.43 -9.63 16.60
C ASP A 81 -4.83 -8.49 15.75
N VAL A 82 -5.30 -8.27 14.52
CA VAL A 82 -4.83 -7.14 13.69
C VAL A 82 -5.27 -5.79 14.27
N TYR A 83 -6.45 -5.72 14.89
CA TYR A 83 -6.92 -4.51 15.56
C TYR A 83 -6.09 -4.20 16.79
N ASP A 84 -5.73 -5.22 17.56
CA ASP A 84 -4.96 -5.09 18.80
C ASP A 84 -3.50 -4.69 18.54
N GLU A 85 -2.89 -5.21 17.46
CA GLU A 85 -1.51 -4.89 17.10
C GLU A 85 -1.37 -3.55 16.34
N ALA A 86 -2.46 -2.98 15.83
CA ALA A 86 -2.40 -1.74 15.04
C ALA A 86 -2.28 -0.48 15.92
N ASP A 87 -1.28 0.35 15.64
CA ASP A 87 -1.16 1.70 16.24
C ASP A 87 -2.34 2.60 15.84
N TRP A 88 -2.79 2.48 14.58
CA TRP A 88 -4.01 3.14 14.11
C TRP A 88 -4.92 2.17 13.37
N ASN A 89 -6.16 2.09 13.83
CA ASN A 89 -7.26 1.52 13.07
C ASN A 89 -7.98 2.66 12.33
N VAL A 90 -7.85 2.73 11.01
CA VAL A 90 -8.24 3.89 10.19
C VAL A 90 -9.32 3.53 9.17
N ALA A 91 -10.35 4.36 9.10
CA ALA A 91 -11.41 4.29 8.12
C ALA A 91 -11.26 5.43 7.10
N VAL A 92 -10.96 5.10 5.84
CA VAL A 92 -11.10 6.05 4.73
C VAL A 92 -12.55 6.51 4.62
N THR A 93 -13.49 5.57 4.75
CA THR A 93 -14.88 5.85 5.11
C THR A 93 -15.36 4.76 6.06
N ASN A 94 -16.37 5.08 6.88
CA ASN A 94 -17.05 4.07 7.70
C ASN A 94 -18.16 3.32 6.95
N GLN A 95 -18.00 3.15 5.63
CA GLN A 95 -18.90 2.36 4.78
C GLN A 95 -18.12 1.19 4.17
N PRO A 96 -18.76 0.04 3.90
CA PRO A 96 -18.09 -1.08 3.25
C PRO A 96 -17.72 -0.73 1.81
N HIS A 97 -16.43 -0.85 1.47
CA HIS A 97 -15.89 -0.67 0.12
C HIS A 97 -14.62 -1.50 -0.09
N SER A 98 -13.94 -1.27 -1.22
CA SER A 98 -12.72 -2.01 -1.57
C SER A 98 -11.51 -1.56 -0.75
N GLU A 99 -10.73 -2.55 -0.37
CA GLU A 99 -9.37 -2.46 0.16
C GLU A 99 -8.41 -1.72 -0.78
N ILE A 100 -8.59 -1.85 -2.09
CA ILE A 100 -7.78 -1.12 -3.10
C ILE A 100 -8.10 0.37 -3.05
N ALA A 101 -9.39 0.72 -2.91
CA ALA A 101 -9.80 2.12 -2.76
C ALA A 101 -9.32 2.70 -1.43
N SER A 102 -9.38 1.93 -0.33
CA SER A 102 -8.82 2.36 0.96
C SER A 102 -7.34 2.66 0.86
N LEU A 103 -6.56 1.74 0.26
CA LEU A 103 -5.11 1.90 0.14
C LEU A 103 -4.76 3.11 -0.74
N ALA A 104 -5.39 3.25 -1.91
CA ALA A 104 -5.14 4.36 -2.82
C ALA A 104 -5.39 5.73 -2.15
N VAL A 105 -6.54 5.90 -1.49
CA VAL A 105 -6.86 7.15 -0.79
C VAL A 105 -5.95 7.37 0.42
N PHE A 106 -5.61 6.31 1.15
CA PHE A 106 -4.68 6.44 2.28
C PHE A 106 -3.30 6.92 1.83
N LEU A 107 -2.75 6.35 0.75
CA LEU A 107 -1.45 6.76 0.22
C LEU A 107 -1.48 8.19 -0.36
N ASP A 108 -2.54 8.57 -1.08
CA ASP A 108 -2.77 9.95 -1.56
C ASP A 108 -2.79 10.95 -0.40
N ARG A 109 -3.41 10.59 0.74
CA ARG A 109 -3.41 11.42 1.95
C ARG A 109 -2.08 11.41 2.69
N LEU A 110 -1.35 10.31 2.66
CA LEU A 110 -0.05 10.20 3.32
C LEU A 110 0.99 11.07 2.60
N PHE A 111 1.04 10.97 1.28
CA PHE A 111 2.03 11.64 0.41
C PHE A 111 1.54 12.98 -0.17
N GLU A 112 0.31 13.37 0.14
CA GLU A 112 -0.30 14.63 -0.32
C GLU A 112 -0.34 14.78 -1.86
N GLY A 113 -0.43 13.64 -2.57
CA GLY A 113 -0.49 13.55 -4.02
C GLY A 113 0.87 13.61 -4.73
N GLU A 114 1.97 13.85 -4.00
CA GLU A 114 3.32 13.92 -4.59
C GLU A 114 3.77 12.58 -5.19
N GLU A 115 3.19 11.46 -4.75
CA GLU A 115 3.50 10.12 -5.26
C GLU A 115 3.06 9.91 -6.72
N LEU A 116 2.09 10.70 -7.19
CA LEU A 116 1.55 10.59 -8.55
C LEU A 116 2.50 11.17 -9.62
N ASP A 117 3.41 12.04 -9.20
CA ASP A 117 4.44 12.64 -10.05
C ASP A 117 5.80 11.89 -9.95
N ARG A 118 5.83 10.78 -9.20
CA ARG A 118 7.06 10.00 -8.97
C ARG A 118 7.57 9.34 -10.25
N GLU A 119 8.85 9.55 -10.54
CA GLU A 119 9.59 8.76 -11.52
C GLU A 119 10.18 7.49 -10.88
N TRP A 120 10.30 6.42 -11.67
CA TRP A 120 10.79 5.12 -11.22
C TRP A 120 12.18 4.84 -11.77
N GLU A 121 13.03 4.24 -10.93
CA GLU A 121 14.36 3.81 -11.32
C GLU A 121 14.28 2.54 -12.16
N ASP A 122 15.26 2.34 -13.05
CA ASP A 122 15.40 1.14 -13.89
C ASP A 122 14.15 0.80 -14.73
N ALA A 123 13.34 1.80 -15.10
CA ALA A 123 12.15 1.58 -15.92
C ALA A 123 12.52 1.30 -17.38
N GLY A 124 12.22 0.09 -17.88
CA GLY A 124 12.41 -0.24 -19.30
C GLY A 124 11.38 0.40 -20.24
N SER A 125 10.23 0.83 -19.71
CA SER A 125 9.15 1.45 -20.46
C SER A 125 8.44 2.54 -19.64
N VAL A 126 7.94 3.58 -20.33
CA VAL A 126 7.13 4.65 -19.75
C VAL A 126 5.84 4.86 -20.54
N VAL A 127 4.73 5.10 -19.84
CA VAL A 127 3.46 5.50 -20.44
C VAL A 127 3.46 7.00 -20.70
N VAL A 128 3.22 7.43 -21.94
CA VAL A 128 3.18 8.85 -22.29
C VAL A 128 1.74 9.36 -22.22
N PRO A 129 1.43 10.35 -21.36
CA PRO A 129 0.07 10.91 -21.26
C PRO A 129 -0.43 11.46 -22.60
N LYS A 130 -1.67 11.12 -22.95
CA LYS A 130 -2.36 11.61 -24.15
C LYS A 130 -3.80 11.94 -23.83
N ALA A 131 -4.30 13.03 -24.41
CA ALA A 131 -5.73 13.35 -24.37
C ALA A 131 -6.59 12.27 -25.05
N VAL A 132 -6.11 11.73 -26.18
CA VAL A 132 -6.72 10.59 -26.89
C VAL A 132 -5.62 9.72 -27.48
N GLY A 133 -5.69 8.41 -27.24
CA GLY A 133 -4.73 7.42 -27.73
C GLY A 133 -4.00 6.69 -26.61
N LYS A 134 -3.10 5.79 -26.99
CA LYS A 134 -2.24 5.02 -26.08
C LYS A 134 -0.84 5.02 -26.64
N GLU A 135 0.13 5.51 -25.87
CA GLU A 135 1.53 5.52 -26.25
C GLU A 135 2.37 5.02 -25.08
N VAL A 136 3.22 4.05 -25.35
CA VAL A 136 4.24 3.50 -24.44
C VAL A 136 5.56 3.57 -25.19
N ARG A 137 6.62 4.05 -24.52
CA ARG A 137 7.96 4.14 -25.10
C ARG A 137 8.92 3.31 -24.26
N ASP A 138 9.87 2.67 -24.93
CA ASP A 138 11.01 2.08 -24.24
C ASP A 138 11.96 3.22 -23.81
N VAL A 139 12.56 3.06 -22.63
CA VAL A 139 13.55 3.98 -22.08
C VAL A 139 14.92 3.33 -22.28
N GLU A 140 15.87 4.08 -22.86
CA GLU A 140 17.26 3.61 -23.05
C GLU A 140 18.07 3.65 -21.76
#